data_AF-A0A7L5SYB7-F1
#
_entry.id   AF-A0A7L5SYB7-F1
#
_cell.length_a   1.000
_cell.length_b   1.000
_cell.length_c   1.000
_cell.angle_alpha   90.00
_cell.angle_beta   90.00
_cell.angle_gamma   90.00
#
_symmetry.space_group_name_H-M   'P 1'
#
loop_
_entity.id
_entity.type
_entity.pdbx_description
1 polymer ?
#
loop_
_entity_poly.entity_id
_entity_poly.type
_entity_poly.pdbx_seq_one_letter_code
_entity_poly.pdbx_strand_id
1 'polypeptide(L)'
;MATGRTHRPATRSRGIPEATVARLPLYLRALTALSERSVPTVSSEELATAAGVNSAKLRKDFSYLGSYGTRGVGYDVEYLVYQISRELGLTQDWPVVIVGIGNLGAALANYGGFASRGFRVAALIDADPAMAGKLVAGIAVQHTDELEKIIDDNGVSIGVIATPAGAAQQVCDRLVAAGITSILNFAPTVLSVPEGVDVRKVDLSIELQILAFHEQRKAGEEATPPERETAGTGEPGVATTPKPSAAASHRPAAGGSGGTGGHSGDGNRQGPDGDVPAVMPA
;
A
#
# COMPACT_ATOMS: atom_id res chain seq x y z
N MET A 1 -49.88 -17.46 -7.17
CA MET A 1 -48.86 -18.23 -6.43
C MET A 1 -47.91 -18.87 -7.42
N ALA A 2 -46.67 -18.39 -7.48
CA ALA A 2 -45.62 -18.97 -8.32
C ALA A 2 -44.35 -18.99 -7.48
N THR A 3 -43.82 -20.19 -7.26
CA THR A 3 -42.67 -20.50 -6.42
C THR A 3 -41.38 -20.11 -7.13
N GLY A 4 -40.81 -18.97 -6.75
CA GLY A 4 -39.49 -18.53 -7.22
C GLY A 4 -38.40 -19.44 -6.64
N ARG A 5 -37.69 -20.15 -7.52
CA ARG A 5 -36.46 -20.88 -7.21
C ARG A 5 -35.47 -19.93 -6.54
N THR A 6 -35.17 -20.18 -5.28
CA THR A 6 -34.05 -19.57 -4.58
C THR A 6 -32.76 -20.16 -5.16
N HIS A 7 -32.03 -19.35 -5.93
CA HIS A 7 -30.67 -19.67 -6.32
C HIS A 7 -29.80 -19.60 -5.05
N ARG A 8 -29.59 -20.74 -4.40
CA ARG A 8 -28.69 -20.89 -3.27
C ARG A 8 -27.25 -20.92 -3.82
N PRO A 9 -26.38 -19.95 -3.49
CA PRO A 9 -24.98 -20.04 -3.91
C PRO A 9 -24.35 -21.29 -3.29
N ALA A 10 -23.69 -22.06 -4.15
CA ALA A 10 -22.95 -23.25 -3.76
C ALA A 10 -21.80 -22.87 -2.80
N THR A 11 -21.75 -23.59 -1.67
CA THR A 11 -20.58 -23.83 -0.81
C THR A 11 -19.63 -22.64 -0.53
N ARG A 12 -19.75 -22.05 0.67
CA ARG A 12 -18.68 -21.27 1.30
C ARG A 12 -17.45 -22.18 1.45
N SER A 13 -16.46 -22.03 0.58
CA SER A 13 -15.08 -22.40 0.91
C SER A 13 -14.69 -21.67 2.19
N ARG A 14 -13.85 -22.25 3.05
CA ARG A 14 -13.23 -21.47 4.13
C ARG A 14 -12.36 -20.41 3.42
N GLY A 15 -12.91 -19.22 3.24
CA GLY A 15 -12.27 -18.14 2.50
C GLY A 15 -10.87 -17.87 3.06
N ILE A 16 -9.92 -17.63 2.16
CA ILE A 16 -8.57 -17.20 2.53
C ILE A 16 -8.73 -15.91 3.34
N PRO A 17 -8.16 -15.80 4.55
CA PRO A 17 -8.25 -14.58 5.33
C PRO A 17 -7.71 -13.38 4.56
N GLU A 18 -8.34 -12.21 4.68
CA GLU A 18 -7.92 -10.99 3.98
C GLU A 18 -6.45 -10.62 4.28
N ALA A 19 -6.03 -10.81 5.54
CA ALA A 19 -4.64 -10.62 5.94
C ALA A 19 -3.68 -11.54 5.17
N THR A 20 -4.10 -12.76 4.83
CA THR A 20 -3.33 -13.69 4.00
C THR A 20 -3.31 -13.20 2.55
N VAL A 21 -4.45 -12.79 1.98
CA VAL A 21 -4.54 -12.20 0.64
C VAL A 21 -3.59 -11.00 0.48
N ALA A 22 -3.50 -10.13 1.50
CA ALA A 22 -2.58 -8.99 1.51
C ALA A 22 -1.09 -9.41 1.49
N ARG A 23 -0.74 -10.62 1.94
CA ARG A 23 0.64 -11.13 1.96
C ARG A 23 0.99 -11.98 0.75
N LEU A 24 0.01 -12.60 0.08
CA LEU A 24 0.24 -13.44 -1.10
C LEU A 24 1.10 -12.75 -2.19
N PRO A 25 0.92 -11.46 -2.51
CA PRO A 25 1.78 -10.77 -3.48
C PRO A 25 3.26 -10.72 -3.07
N LEU A 26 3.57 -10.67 -1.77
CA LEU A 26 4.94 -10.69 -1.26
C LEU A 26 5.59 -12.06 -1.50
N TYR A 27 4.83 -13.14 -1.27
CA TYR A 27 5.27 -14.51 -1.55
C TYR A 27 5.48 -14.72 -3.03
N LEU A 28 4.53 -14.26 -3.86
CA LEU A 28 4.65 -14.36 -5.32
C LEU A 28 5.91 -13.64 -5.80
N ARG A 29 6.19 -12.42 -5.33
CA ARG A 29 7.42 -11.69 -5.69
C ARG A 29 8.69 -12.49 -5.36
N ALA A 30 8.77 -13.06 -4.16
CA ALA A 30 9.92 -13.86 -3.75
C ALA A 30 10.07 -15.15 -4.58
N LEU A 31 8.95 -15.82 -4.88
CA LEU A 31 8.92 -17.03 -5.70
C LEU A 31 9.27 -16.76 -7.16
N THR A 32 8.79 -15.65 -7.75
CA THR A 32 9.17 -15.25 -9.10
C THR A 32 10.69 -15.04 -9.21
N ALA A 33 11.30 -14.36 -8.24
CA ALA A 33 12.76 -14.17 -8.21
C ALA A 33 13.54 -15.50 -8.02
N LEU A 34 12.95 -16.50 -7.37
CA LEU A 34 13.53 -17.85 -7.28
C LEU A 34 13.38 -18.62 -8.59
N SER A 35 12.22 -18.51 -9.25
CA SER A 35 11.92 -19.12 -10.54
C SER A 35 12.81 -18.58 -11.66
N GLU A 36 13.05 -17.26 -11.70
CA GLU A 36 13.99 -16.60 -12.64
C GLU A 36 15.42 -17.11 -12.49
N ARG A 37 15.80 -17.61 -11.31
CA ARG A 37 17.10 -18.24 -11.04
C ARG A 37 17.07 -19.76 -11.20
N SER A 38 15.99 -20.31 -11.73
CA SER A 38 15.76 -21.74 -11.93
C SER A 38 15.92 -22.57 -10.64
N VAL A 39 15.55 -22.00 -9.49
CA VAL A 39 15.51 -22.74 -8.22
C VAL A 39 14.26 -23.64 -8.22
N PRO A 40 14.41 -24.98 -8.17
CA PRO A 40 13.26 -25.88 -8.28
C PRO A 40 12.44 -25.94 -7.00
N THR A 41 13.10 -25.91 -5.85
CA THR A 41 12.47 -26.06 -4.52
C THR A 41 13.01 -25.05 -3.52
N VAL A 42 12.15 -24.58 -2.63
CA VAL A 42 12.53 -23.65 -1.54
C VAL A 42 11.96 -24.09 -0.21
N SER A 43 12.73 -23.94 0.88
CA SER A 43 12.20 -24.20 2.22
C SER A 43 11.27 -23.09 2.70
N SER A 44 10.41 -23.39 3.68
CA SER A 44 9.56 -22.37 4.32
C SER A 44 10.33 -21.25 5.00
N GLU A 45 11.57 -21.51 5.41
CA GLU A 45 12.39 -20.55 6.15
C GLU A 45 13.09 -19.58 5.20
N GLU A 46 13.69 -20.10 4.12
CA GLU A 46 14.26 -19.30 3.05
C GLU A 46 13.20 -18.41 2.38
N LEU A 47 12.04 -18.99 2.06
CA LEU A 47 10.96 -18.22 1.42
C LEU A 47 10.38 -17.15 2.35
N ALA A 48 10.24 -17.46 3.65
CA ALA A 48 9.76 -16.49 4.62
C ALA A 48 10.74 -15.32 4.79
N THR A 49 12.04 -15.63 4.84
CA THR A 49 13.12 -14.61 4.86
C THR A 49 13.06 -13.74 3.61
N ALA A 50 12.98 -14.35 2.42
CA ALA A 50 12.90 -13.61 1.16
C ALA A 50 11.64 -12.74 1.03
N ALA A 51 10.51 -13.17 1.62
CA ALA A 51 9.27 -12.41 1.64
C ALA A 51 9.16 -11.43 2.82
N GLY A 52 10.12 -11.40 3.74
CA GLY A 52 10.11 -10.54 4.93
C GLY A 52 9.02 -10.91 5.95
N VAL A 53 8.67 -12.19 6.08
CA VAL A 53 7.66 -12.68 7.03
C VAL A 53 8.22 -13.74 7.97
N ASN A 54 7.46 -14.06 9.02
CA ASN A 54 7.76 -15.21 9.89
C ASN A 54 7.36 -16.53 9.20
N SER A 55 8.23 -17.56 9.27
CA SER A 55 8.01 -18.87 8.64
C SER A 55 6.76 -19.60 9.15
N ALA A 56 6.38 -19.45 10.42
CA ALA A 56 5.14 -20.00 10.95
C ALA A 56 3.90 -19.33 10.35
N LYS A 57 3.95 -18.01 10.10
CA LYS A 57 2.87 -17.30 9.39
C LYS A 57 2.77 -17.77 7.94
N LEU A 58 3.90 -17.90 7.24
CA LEU A 58 3.92 -18.40 5.87
C LEU A 58 3.31 -19.80 5.74
N ARG A 59 3.71 -20.74 6.61
CA ARG A 59 3.14 -22.11 6.60
C ARG A 59 1.63 -22.09 6.85
N LYS A 60 1.16 -21.22 7.76
CA LYS A 60 -0.27 -21.06 8.02
C LYS A 60 -1.01 -20.45 6.82
N ASP A 61 -0.42 -19.45 6.17
CA ASP A 61 -0.98 -18.84 4.97
C ASP A 61 -1.12 -19.85 3.83
N PHE A 62 -0.08 -20.63 3.57
CA PHE A 62 -0.11 -21.64 2.53
C PHE A 62 -1.07 -22.79 2.85
N SER A 63 -1.32 -23.09 4.13
CA SER A 63 -2.32 -24.09 4.50
C SER A 63 -3.75 -23.74 4.07
N TYR A 64 -4.06 -22.46 3.80
CA TYR A 64 -5.35 -22.05 3.23
C TYR A 64 -5.42 -22.27 1.71
N LEU A 65 -4.28 -22.23 1.03
CA LEU A 65 -4.20 -22.47 -0.42
C LEU A 65 -4.21 -23.99 -0.70
N GLY A 66 -3.55 -24.78 0.14
CA GLY A 66 -3.52 -26.24 0.05
C GLY A 66 -2.25 -26.85 0.65
N SER A 67 -2.09 -28.16 0.54
CA SER A 67 -0.86 -28.83 0.95
C SER A 67 0.16 -28.84 -0.19
N TYR A 68 1.02 -27.83 -0.23
CA TYR A 68 1.97 -27.63 -1.34
C TYR A 68 3.43 -27.82 -0.97
N GLY A 69 3.70 -28.29 0.25
CA GLY A 69 5.04 -28.61 0.72
C GLY A 69 5.16 -30.07 1.10
N THR A 70 6.25 -30.70 0.71
CA THR A 70 6.62 -32.03 1.21
C THR A 70 7.58 -31.86 2.39
N ARG A 71 7.28 -32.50 3.52
CA ARG A 71 8.15 -32.47 4.70
C ARG A 71 9.55 -32.96 4.30
N GLY A 72 10.58 -32.16 4.58
CA GLY A 72 11.97 -32.46 4.26
C GLY A 72 12.42 -32.09 2.84
N VAL A 73 11.51 -31.67 1.95
CA VAL A 73 11.84 -31.25 0.57
C VAL A 73 11.59 -29.76 0.36
N GLY A 74 10.55 -29.20 1.00
CA GLY A 74 10.15 -27.81 0.81
C GLY A 74 9.01 -27.68 -0.20
N TYR A 75 8.92 -26.52 -0.83
CA TYR A 75 7.90 -26.18 -1.80
C TYR A 75 8.47 -26.17 -3.22
N ASP A 76 7.73 -26.72 -4.17
CA ASP A 76 8.00 -26.55 -5.59
C ASP A 76 7.73 -25.08 -5.99
N VAL A 77 8.76 -24.42 -6.55
CA VAL A 77 8.71 -22.98 -6.82
C VAL A 77 7.76 -22.66 -7.97
N GLU A 78 7.87 -23.34 -9.11
CA GLU A 78 7.03 -23.06 -10.28
C GLU A 78 5.56 -23.36 -9.98
N TYR A 79 5.30 -24.48 -9.31
CA TYR A 79 3.96 -24.86 -8.91
C TYR A 79 3.34 -23.84 -7.94
N LEU A 80 4.10 -23.35 -6.95
CA LEU A 80 3.60 -22.31 -6.05
C LEU A 80 3.37 -20.96 -6.76
N VAL A 81 4.24 -20.57 -7.69
CA VAL A 81 4.02 -19.38 -8.54
C VAL A 81 2.67 -19.50 -9.24
N TYR A 82 2.41 -20.64 -9.88
CA TYR A 82 1.14 -20.87 -10.57
C TYR A 82 -0.06 -20.82 -9.62
N GLN A 83 -0.01 -21.52 -8.48
CA GLN A 83 -1.14 -21.55 -7.53
C GLN A 83 -1.43 -20.17 -6.94
N ILE A 84 -0.41 -19.43 -6.51
CA ILE A 84 -0.60 -18.10 -5.93
C ILE A 84 -1.11 -17.12 -6.99
N SER A 85 -0.57 -17.16 -8.21
CA SER A 85 -1.08 -16.34 -9.33
C SER A 85 -2.54 -16.64 -9.61
N ARG A 86 -2.95 -17.91 -9.62
CA ARG A 86 -4.35 -18.32 -9.80
C ARG A 86 -5.25 -17.79 -8.69
N GLU A 87 -4.86 -17.95 -7.43
CA GLU A 87 -5.65 -17.49 -6.28
C GLU A 87 -5.74 -15.96 -6.20
N LEU A 88 -4.73 -15.24 -6.69
CA LEU A 88 -4.76 -13.77 -6.83
C LEU A 88 -5.49 -13.29 -8.10
N GLY A 89 -5.98 -14.19 -8.94
CA GLY A 89 -6.64 -13.84 -10.21
C GLY A 89 -5.68 -13.30 -11.28
N LEU A 90 -4.37 -13.48 -11.14
CA LEU A 90 -3.33 -12.97 -12.06
C LEU A 90 -3.09 -13.91 -13.26
N THR A 91 -4.04 -14.81 -13.54
CA THR A 91 -4.01 -15.70 -14.72
C THR A 91 -4.77 -15.11 -15.92
N GLN A 92 -5.34 -13.92 -15.74
CA GLN A 92 -6.00 -13.11 -16.76
C GLN A 92 -5.47 -11.68 -16.68
N ASP A 93 -5.66 -10.92 -17.76
CA ASP A 93 -5.37 -9.49 -17.77
C ASP A 93 -6.51 -8.71 -17.14
N TRP A 94 -6.16 -7.77 -16.27
CA TRP A 94 -7.04 -6.80 -15.65
C TRP A 94 -6.83 -5.44 -16.32
N PRO A 95 -7.79 -4.94 -17.12
CA PRO A 95 -7.70 -3.62 -17.71
C PRO A 95 -7.83 -2.54 -16.63
N VAL A 96 -6.85 -1.64 -16.57
CA VAL A 96 -6.74 -0.57 -15.59
C VAL A 96 -6.92 0.79 -16.26
N VAL A 97 -7.71 1.66 -15.63
CA VAL A 97 -7.76 3.09 -15.97
C VAL A 97 -6.97 3.90 -14.95
N ILE A 98 -6.16 4.85 -15.39
CA ILE A 98 -5.46 5.80 -14.51
C ILE A 98 -6.09 7.18 -14.70
N VAL A 99 -6.62 7.76 -13.63
CA VAL A 99 -7.22 9.09 -13.62
C VAL A 99 -6.29 10.07 -12.89
N GLY A 100 -5.91 11.14 -13.58
CA GLY A 100 -4.91 12.12 -13.17
C GLY A 100 -3.52 11.76 -13.69
N ILE A 101 -3.13 12.36 -14.81
CA ILE A 101 -1.86 12.16 -15.53
C ILE A 101 -0.89 13.32 -15.24
N GLY A 102 -0.76 13.65 -13.94
CA GLY A 102 0.37 14.45 -13.44
C GLY A 102 1.65 13.59 -13.34
N ASN A 103 2.62 14.05 -12.55
CA ASN A 103 3.90 13.33 -12.36
C ASN A 103 3.71 11.87 -11.92
N LEU A 104 2.85 11.64 -10.93
CA LEU A 104 2.61 10.29 -10.40
C LEU A 104 1.85 9.42 -11.40
N GLY A 105 0.77 9.92 -11.99
CA GLY A 105 -0.01 9.18 -12.99
C GLY A 105 0.83 8.77 -14.20
N ALA A 106 1.68 9.68 -14.70
CA ALA A 106 2.60 9.40 -15.79
C ALA A 106 3.66 8.36 -15.40
N ALA A 107 4.18 8.40 -14.17
CA ALA A 107 5.11 7.39 -13.67
C ALA A 107 4.45 6.01 -13.56
N LEU A 108 3.21 5.95 -13.06
CA LEU A 108 2.43 4.72 -12.97
C LEU A 108 2.12 4.14 -14.35
N ALA A 109 1.78 4.98 -15.34
CA ALA A 109 1.52 4.56 -16.71
C ALA A 109 2.76 3.93 -17.39
N ASN A 110 3.95 4.45 -17.09
CA ASN A 110 5.22 3.92 -17.62
C ASN A 110 5.79 2.75 -16.81
N TYR A 111 5.12 2.33 -15.73
CA TYR A 111 5.61 1.26 -14.89
C TYR A 111 5.35 -0.11 -15.52
N GLY A 112 6.37 -0.67 -16.21
CA GLY A 112 6.28 -1.99 -16.86
C GLY A 112 5.95 -3.16 -15.92
N GLY A 113 6.10 -2.97 -14.61
CA GLY A 113 5.76 -3.98 -13.61
C GLY A 113 4.25 -4.25 -13.46
N PHE A 114 3.38 -3.41 -14.01
CA PHE A 114 1.94 -3.70 -14.07
C PHE A 114 1.62 -4.76 -15.14
N ALA A 115 2.09 -4.54 -16.37
CA ALA A 115 1.83 -5.46 -17.48
C ALA A 115 2.37 -6.87 -17.19
N SER A 116 3.57 -6.99 -16.61
CA SER A 116 4.16 -8.29 -16.24
C SER A 116 3.42 -9.02 -15.13
N ARG A 117 2.48 -8.36 -14.45
CA ARG A 117 1.66 -8.92 -13.36
C ARG A 117 0.19 -9.06 -13.76
N GLY A 118 -0.14 -8.96 -15.05
CA GLY A 118 -1.51 -9.06 -15.55
C GLY A 118 -2.35 -7.80 -15.34
N PHE A 119 -1.72 -6.64 -15.10
CA PHE A 119 -2.42 -5.35 -15.02
C PHE A 119 -2.10 -4.53 -16.27
N ARG A 120 -3.03 -4.52 -17.24
CA ARG A 120 -2.86 -3.79 -18.49
C ARG A 120 -3.41 -2.38 -18.32
N VAL A 121 -2.58 -1.36 -18.43
CA VAL A 121 -3.04 0.03 -18.51
C VAL A 121 -3.81 0.20 -19.83
N ALA A 122 -5.13 0.33 -19.73
CA ALA A 122 -6.03 0.35 -20.88
C ALA A 122 -6.39 1.78 -21.30
N ALA A 123 -6.48 2.70 -20.34
CA ALA A 123 -6.79 4.09 -20.62
C ALA A 123 -6.15 5.04 -19.59
N LEU A 124 -5.85 6.24 -20.06
CA LEU A 124 -5.33 7.36 -19.27
C LEU A 124 -6.32 8.51 -19.37
N ILE A 125 -6.70 9.09 -18.23
CA ILE A 125 -7.72 10.13 -18.16
C ILE A 125 -7.17 11.34 -17.39
N ASP A 126 -7.36 12.54 -17.93
CA ASP A 126 -7.07 13.79 -17.23
C ASP A 126 -8.20 14.81 -17.43
N ALA A 127 -8.33 15.76 -16.50
CA ALA A 127 -9.28 16.86 -16.58
C ALA A 127 -8.67 18.12 -17.21
N ASP A 128 -7.34 18.22 -17.32
CA ASP A 128 -6.67 19.30 -18.03
C ASP A 128 -6.86 19.11 -19.55
N PRO A 129 -7.55 20.03 -20.25
CA PRO A 129 -7.73 19.94 -21.69
C PRO A 129 -6.41 19.93 -22.46
N ALA A 130 -5.34 20.51 -21.90
CA ALA A 130 -4.01 20.48 -22.50
C ALA A 130 -3.36 19.09 -22.46
N MET A 131 -3.88 18.16 -21.64
CA MET A 131 -3.41 16.78 -21.60
C MET A 131 -4.12 15.89 -22.62
N ALA A 132 -5.35 16.21 -23.00
CA ALA A 132 -6.11 15.44 -23.97
C ALA A 132 -5.34 15.28 -25.30
N GLY A 133 -5.23 14.05 -25.79
CA GLY A 133 -4.50 13.67 -27.00
C GLY A 133 -2.99 13.48 -26.83
N LYS A 134 -2.37 13.89 -25.71
CA LYS A 134 -0.95 13.62 -25.46
C LYS A 134 -0.72 12.13 -25.27
N LEU A 135 0.41 11.64 -25.78
CA LEU A 135 0.83 10.26 -25.58
C LEU A 135 1.65 10.12 -24.31
N VAL A 136 1.24 9.21 -23.42
CA VAL A 136 2.00 8.81 -22.24
C VAL A 136 2.07 7.28 -22.23
N ALA A 137 3.28 6.72 -22.15
CA ALA A 137 3.52 5.28 -22.29
C ALA A 137 2.91 4.68 -23.58
N GLY A 138 2.80 5.48 -24.66
CA GLY A 138 2.18 5.07 -25.92
C GLY A 138 0.64 5.07 -25.94
N ILE A 139 -0.01 5.50 -24.85
CA ILE A 139 -1.47 5.60 -24.73
C ILE A 139 -1.87 7.07 -24.79
N ALA A 140 -2.88 7.40 -25.61
CA ALA A 140 -3.42 8.75 -25.67
C ALA A 140 -4.22 9.06 -24.40
N VAL A 141 -3.91 10.19 -23.77
CA VAL A 141 -4.69 10.71 -22.65
C VAL A 141 -6.02 11.23 -23.16
N GLN A 142 -7.11 10.80 -22.52
CA GLN A 142 -8.47 11.18 -22.85
C GLN A 142 -9.02 12.14 -21.80
N HIS A 143 -10.05 12.91 -22.17
CA HIS A 143 -10.65 13.87 -21.25
C HIS A 143 -11.57 13.17 -20.25
N THR A 144 -11.63 13.69 -19.02
CA THR A 144 -12.47 13.15 -17.94
C THR A 144 -13.96 13.10 -18.28
N ASP A 145 -14.45 13.95 -19.18
CA ASP A 145 -15.86 13.95 -19.58
C ASP A 145 -16.29 12.65 -20.29
N GLU A 146 -15.35 11.91 -20.87
CA GLU A 146 -15.61 10.64 -21.55
C GLU A 146 -15.41 9.41 -20.64
N LEU A 147 -15.17 9.60 -19.34
CA LEU A 147 -14.77 8.53 -18.41
C LEU A 147 -15.67 7.29 -18.46
N GLU A 148 -16.98 7.45 -18.41
CA GLU A 148 -17.94 6.34 -18.40
C GLU A 148 -17.85 5.52 -19.69
N LYS A 149 -17.81 6.23 -20.83
CA LYS A 149 -17.65 5.61 -22.15
C LYS A 149 -16.30 4.88 -22.27
N ILE A 150 -15.22 5.48 -21.76
CA ILE A 150 -13.88 4.87 -21.78
C ILE A 150 -13.86 3.58 -20.98
N ILE A 151 -14.53 3.54 -19.84
CA ILE A 151 -14.63 2.36 -18.98
C ILE A 151 -15.32 1.22 -19.73
N ASP A 152 -16.46 1.51 -20.36
CA ASP A 152 -17.22 0.53 -21.12
C ASP A 152 -16.44 0.03 -22.34
N ASP A 153 -15.90 0.94 -23.16
CA ASP A 153 -15.19 0.60 -24.41
C ASP A 153 -13.93 -0.25 -24.16
N ASN A 154 -13.29 -0.09 -23.00
CA ASN A 154 -12.04 -0.77 -22.67
C ASN A 154 -12.22 -1.97 -21.71
N GLY A 155 -13.44 -2.23 -21.24
CA GLY A 155 -13.72 -3.29 -20.25
C GLY A 155 -12.93 -3.09 -18.95
N VAL A 156 -12.82 -1.84 -18.49
CA VAL A 156 -12.02 -1.48 -17.31
C VAL A 156 -12.55 -2.22 -16.08
N SER A 157 -11.64 -2.85 -15.34
CA SER A 157 -11.96 -3.58 -14.11
C SER A 157 -11.44 -2.89 -12.85
N ILE A 158 -10.37 -2.10 -12.97
CA ILE A 158 -9.70 -1.45 -11.83
C ILE A 158 -9.46 0.03 -12.14
N GLY A 159 -9.84 0.90 -11.21
CA GLY A 159 -9.55 2.33 -11.26
C GLY A 159 -8.36 2.73 -10.42
N VAL A 160 -7.44 3.52 -10.97
CA VAL A 160 -6.34 4.15 -10.22
C VAL A 160 -6.59 5.65 -10.15
N ILE A 161 -6.67 6.19 -8.94
CA ILE A 161 -6.85 7.63 -8.71
C ILE A 161 -5.52 8.23 -8.29
N ALA A 162 -4.94 9.04 -9.17
CA ALA A 162 -3.71 9.80 -8.96
C ALA A 162 -3.94 11.32 -9.09
N THR A 163 -5.15 11.76 -8.76
CA THR A 163 -5.56 13.18 -8.79
C THR A 163 -5.19 13.92 -7.50
N PRO A 164 -5.23 15.27 -7.49
CA PRO A 164 -5.24 16.04 -6.25
C PRO A 164 -6.41 15.66 -5.33
N ALA A 165 -6.26 15.89 -4.03
CA ALA A 165 -7.24 15.49 -3.01
C ALA A 165 -8.66 16.04 -3.27
N GLY A 166 -8.77 17.29 -3.72
CA GLY A 166 -10.06 17.96 -3.94
C GLY A 166 -10.91 17.33 -5.06
N ALA A 167 -10.28 16.64 -6.02
CA ALA A 167 -10.97 16.00 -7.14
C ALA A 167 -11.21 14.49 -6.92
N ALA A 168 -10.52 13.88 -5.95
CA ALA A 168 -10.45 12.43 -5.82
C ALA A 168 -11.80 11.77 -5.51
N GLN A 169 -12.63 12.39 -4.65
CA GLN A 169 -13.96 11.85 -4.33
C GLN A 169 -14.88 11.87 -5.56
N GLN A 170 -14.89 12.97 -6.31
CA GLN A 170 -15.73 13.08 -7.51
C GLN A 170 -15.33 12.03 -8.57
N VAL A 171 -14.03 11.80 -8.76
CA VAL A 171 -13.54 10.74 -9.64
C VAL A 171 -13.95 9.36 -9.13
N CYS A 172 -13.81 9.11 -7.83
CA CYS A 172 -14.25 7.86 -7.20
C CYS A 172 -15.73 7.59 -7.44
N ASP A 173 -16.59 8.57 -7.19
CA ASP A 173 -18.04 8.44 -7.37
C ASP A 173 -18.39 8.09 -8.82
N ARG A 174 -17.71 8.71 -9.79
CA ARG A 174 -17.90 8.41 -11.23
C ARG A 174 -17.41 7.03 -11.62
N LEU A 175 -16.25 6.60 -11.12
CA LEU A 175 -15.75 5.23 -11.32
C LEU A 175 -16.76 4.20 -10.79
N VAL A 176 -17.28 4.43 -9.57
CA VAL A 176 -18.29 3.55 -8.96
C VAL A 176 -19.60 3.55 -9.74
N ALA A 177 -20.06 4.72 -10.20
CA ALA A 177 -21.26 4.84 -11.03
C ALA A 177 -21.12 4.10 -12.37
N ALA A 178 -19.91 4.05 -12.92
CA ALA A 178 -19.56 3.26 -14.11
C ALA A 178 -19.35 1.76 -13.80
N GLY A 179 -19.58 1.32 -12.57
CA GLY A 179 -19.51 -0.10 -12.18
C GLY A 179 -18.13 -0.58 -11.70
N ILE A 180 -17.14 0.30 -11.55
CA ILE A 180 -15.83 -0.06 -11.00
C ILE A 180 -15.96 -0.27 -9.48
N THR A 181 -15.65 -1.48 -9.04
CA THR A 181 -15.69 -1.85 -7.61
C THR A 181 -14.31 -2.00 -6.98
N SER A 182 -13.23 -1.94 -7.75
CA SER A 182 -11.85 -2.04 -7.27
C SER A 182 -11.07 -0.77 -7.58
N ILE A 183 -10.68 -0.03 -6.54
CA ILE A 183 -10.03 1.28 -6.67
C ILE A 183 -8.71 1.31 -5.89
N LEU A 184 -7.65 1.72 -6.57
CA LEU A 184 -6.35 2.05 -5.96
C LEU A 184 -6.21 3.57 -5.85
N ASN A 185 -6.19 4.09 -4.62
CA ASN A 185 -6.18 5.51 -4.35
C ASN A 185 -4.79 5.99 -3.89
N PHE A 186 -4.16 6.84 -4.70
CA PHE A 186 -2.95 7.58 -4.35
C PHE A 186 -3.22 9.03 -3.90
N ALA A 187 -4.45 9.52 -4.03
CA ALA A 187 -4.77 10.86 -3.56
C ALA A 187 -4.64 10.91 -2.02
N PRO A 188 -4.12 12.01 -1.46
CA PRO A 188 -3.88 12.14 -0.02
C PRO A 188 -5.18 12.48 0.73
N THR A 189 -6.22 11.67 0.52
CA THR A 189 -7.53 11.78 1.16
C THR A 189 -8.15 10.40 1.35
N VAL A 190 -9.09 10.31 2.29
CA VAL A 190 -9.91 9.11 2.50
C VAL A 190 -11.15 9.25 1.63
N LEU A 191 -11.44 8.22 0.84
CA LEU A 191 -12.61 8.18 -0.04
C LEU A 191 -13.78 7.53 0.69
N SER A 192 -14.97 8.09 0.50
CA SER A 192 -16.22 7.47 0.92
C SER A 192 -16.77 6.62 -0.24
N VAL A 193 -17.07 5.35 0.01
CA VAL A 193 -17.58 4.43 -1.00
C VAL A 193 -18.74 3.60 -0.47
N PRO A 194 -19.67 3.15 -1.34
CA PRO A 194 -20.75 2.26 -0.92
C PRO A 194 -20.23 0.85 -0.58
N GLU A 195 -21.08 0.04 0.05
CA GLU A 195 -20.79 -1.36 0.33
C GLU A 195 -20.51 -2.14 -0.98
N GLY A 196 -19.51 -3.02 -0.95
CA GLY A 196 -19.09 -3.81 -2.11
C GLY A 196 -18.06 -3.14 -3.02
N VAL A 197 -17.61 -1.92 -2.68
CA VAL A 197 -16.48 -1.25 -3.34
C VAL A 197 -15.24 -1.35 -2.46
N ASP A 198 -14.18 -1.94 -2.99
CA ASP A 198 -12.89 -2.08 -2.33
C ASP A 198 -11.96 -0.92 -2.73
N VAL A 199 -11.51 -0.15 -1.75
CA VAL A 199 -10.53 0.92 -1.93
C VAL A 199 -9.24 0.58 -1.20
N ARG A 200 -8.14 0.45 -1.94
CA ARG A 200 -6.79 0.37 -1.35
C ARG A 200 -6.12 1.72 -1.42
N LYS A 201 -5.80 2.31 -0.27
CA LYS A 201 -5.02 3.55 -0.17
C LYS A 201 -3.52 3.25 -0.23
N VAL A 202 -2.77 4.03 -1.01
CA VAL A 202 -1.30 4.05 -0.99
C VAL A 202 -0.85 5.44 -0.56
N ASP A 203 -0.13 5.49 0.56
CA ASP A 203 0.39 6.75 1.11
C ASP A 203 1.88 6.59 1.42
N LEU A 204 2.71 6.96 0.45
CA LEU A 204 4.17 6.85 0.58
C LEU A 204 4.73 7.73 1.72
N SER A 205 4.01 8.79 2.10
CA SER A 205 4.45 9.70 3.16
C SER A 205 4.34 9.04 4.53
N ILE A 206 3.28 8.25 4.76
CA ILE A 206 3.11 7.48 6.01
C ILE A 206 4.24 6.46 6.16
N GLU A 207 4.61 5.76 5.08
CA GLU A 207 5.72 4.80 5.11
C GLU A 207 7.05 5.47 5.48
N LEU A 208 7.33 6.65 4.92
CA LEU A 208 8.53 7.43 5.28
C LEU A 208 8.50 7.91 6.74
N GLN A 209 7.35 8.28 7.28
CA GLN A 209 7.21 8.66 8.69
C GLN A 209 7.51 7.48 9.63
N ILE A 210 7.08 6.27 9.27
CA ILE A 210 7.40 5.05 10.01
C ILE A 210 8.92 4.80 9.99
N LEU A 211 9.56 4.96 8.83
CA LEU A 211 11.02 4.84 8.73
C LEU A 211 11.74 5.90 9.57
N ALA A 212 11.28 7.16 9.54
CA ALA A 212 11.84 8.24 10.34
C ALA A 212 11.78 7.94 11.85
N PHE A 213 10.68 7.35 12.33
CA PHE A 213 10.58 6.90 13.73
C PHE A 213 11.63 5.85 14.08
N HIS A 214 11.88 4.87 13.20
CA HIS A 214 12.90 3.85 13.44
C HIS A 214 14.31 4.44 13.42
N GLU A 215 14.62 5.34 12.49
CA GLU A 215 15.92 6.01 12.43
C GLU A 215 16.18 6.86 13.68
N GLN A 216 15.17 7.58 14.18
CA GLN A 216 15.30 8.33 15.43
C GLN A 216 15.62 7.42 16.63
N ARG A 217 15.02 6.23 16.70
CA ARG A 217 15.28 5.27 17.79
C ARG A 217 16.68 4.69 17.73
N LYS A 218 17.18 4.32 16.55
CA LYS A 218 18.56 3.84 16.37
C LYS A 218 19.57 4.89 16.84
N ALA A 219 19.35 6.15 16.44
CA ALA A 219 20.22 7.26 16.85
C ALA A 219 20.17 7.56 18.37
N GLY A 220 19.02 7.31 19.02
CA GLY A 220 18.89 7.45 20.48
C GLY A 220 19.52 6.30 21.28
N GLU A 221 19.53 5.09 20.73
CA GLU A 221 20.16 3.91 21.35
C GLU A 221 21.71 3.97 21.27
N GLU A 222 22.27 4.62 20.25
CA GLU A 222 23.74 4.87 20.14
C GLU A 222 24.25 5.98 21.07
N ALA A 223 23.37 6.82 21.62
CA ALA A 223 23.75 7.97 22.45
C ALA A 223 23.86 7.67 23.97
N THR A 224 23.68 6.41 24.40
CA THR A 224 23.87 6.02 25.80
C THR A 224 25.26 5.38 25.99
N PRO A 225 26.27 6.10 26.53
CA PRO A 225 27.55 5.47 26.83
C PRO A 225 27.36 4.42 27.94
N PRO A 226 28.07 3.28 27.91
CA PRO A 226 27.98 2.29 28.97
C PRO A 226 28.47 2.93 30.26
N GLU A 227 27.63 2.92 31.30
CA GLU A 227 28.06 3.26 32.65
C GLU A 227 29.26 2.39 33.00
N ARG A 228 30.41 3.03 33.22
CA ARG A 228 31.61 2.35 33.70
C ARG A 228 31.30 1.82 35.09
N GLU A 229 31.17 0.50 35.16
CA GLU A 229 31.11 -0.28 36.39
C GLU A 229 32.42 -0.04 37.18
N THR A 230 32.40 0.93 38.09
CA THR A 230 33.47 1.07 39.09
C THR A 230 33.28 0.00 40.14
N ALA A 231 34.15 -1.01 40.05
CA ALA A 231 34.36 -2.06 41.03
C ALA A 231 34.43 -1.51 42.47
N GLY A 232 33.73 -2.19 43.37
CA GLY A 232 33.55 -1.76 44.75
C GLY A 232 34.74 -2.00 45.67
N THR A 233 34.62 -1.42 46.87
CA THR A 233 35.30 -1.84 48.10
C THR A 233 34.38 -1.54 49.29
N GLY A 234 34.02 -2.62 50.03
CA GLY A 234 33.56 -2.77 51.45
C GLY A 234 32.65 -1.71 52.09
N GLU A 235 31.70 -1.99 53.00
CA GLU A 235 31.29 -3.15 53.80
C GLU A 235 29.94 -2.75 54.51
N PRO A 236 29.27 -3.61 55.32
CA PRO A 236 27.81 -3.62 55.47
C PRO A 236 27.24 -2.84 56.67
N GLY A 237 25.98 -2.40 56.58
CA GLY A 237 25.29 -1.75 57.69
C GLY A 237 23.75 -1.68 57.57
N VAL A 238 23.09 -2.64 58.23
CA VAL A 238 21.83 -2.54 58.98
C VAL A 238 20.50 -2.25 58.24
N ALA A 239 19.55 -3.14 58.51
CA ALA A 239 18.17 -3.18 58.07
C ALA A 239 17.31 -1.99 58.55
N THR A 240 16.31 -1.62 57.73
CA THR A 240 14.96 -1.28 58.25
C THR A 240 13.92 -1.26 57.12
N THR A 241 12.81 -1.94 57.35
CA THR A 241 11.55 -1.96 56.58
C THR A 241 10.95 -0.54 56.45
N PRO A 242 10.12 -0.22 55.43
CA PRO A 242 8.67 -0.41 55.62
C PRO A 242 7.84 -0.71 54.34
N LYS A 243 6.60 -1.16 54.56
CA LYS A 243 5.48 -1.24 53.60
C LYS A 243 4.49 -0.06 53.89
N PRO A 244 3.40 0.18 53.12
CA PRO A 244 3.21 1.39 52.32
C PRO A 244 1.95 2.21 52.71
N SER A 245 1.54 3.15 51.82
CA SER A 245 0.28 3.96 51.78
C SER A 245 0.56 5.45 52.02
N ALA A 246 -0.01 6.44 51.34
CA ALA A 246 -1.32 6.53 50.70
C ALA A 246 -1.35 7.56 49.56
N ALA A 247 -2.39 7.42 48.74
CA ALA A 247 -2.81 8.32 47.67
C ALA A 247 -3.26 9.70 48.15
N ALA A 248 -3.14 10.71 47.28
CA ALA A 248 -4.03 11.87 47.29
C ALA A 248 -4.14 12.47 45.88
N SER A 249 -5.33 12.31 45.31
CA SER A 249 -5.87 12.99 44.15
C SER A 249 -6.29 14.42 44.50
N HIS A 250 -5.95 15.41 43.66
CA HIS A 250 -6.71 16.67 43.55
C HIS A 250 -6.62 17.28 42.14
N ARG A 251 -7.79 17.48 41.54
CA ARG A 251 -8.15 18.48 40.51
C ARG A 251 -8.83 19.67 41.25
N PRO A 252 -9.29 20.76 40.59
CA PRO A 252 -8.82 21.50 39.40
C PRO A 252 -8.91 23.05 39.60
N ALA A 253 -8.56 23.87 38.58
CA ALA A 253 -9.14 25.19 38.21
C ALA A 253 -8.17 25.92 37.25
N ALA A 254 -8.51 26.31 36.01
CA ALA A 254 -9.42 27.35 35.50
C ALA A 254 -8.69 28.66 35.13
N GLY A 255 -8.99 29.18 33.92
CA GLY A 255 -8.90 30.61 33.58
C GLY A 255 -7.92 31.00 32.47
N GLY A 256 -8.40 31.77 31.49
CA GLY A 256 -7.53 32.67 30.70
C GLY A 256 -7.88 32.83 29.21
N SER A 257 -8.66 33.85 28.90
CA SER A 257 -9.12 34.32 27.58
C SER A 257 -8.15 35.28 26.86
N GLY A 258 -8.31 35.41 25.53
CA GLY A 258 -7.91 36.58 24.72
C GLY A 258 -6.64 36.35 23.87
N GLY A 259 -6.47 36.84 22.64
CA GLY A 259 -7.27 37.68 21.76
C GLY A 259 -6.51 37.88 20.43
N THR A 260 -7.28 38.12 19.36
CA THR A 260 -7.03 38.87 18.11
C THR A 260 -5.60 39.29 17.69
N GLY A 261 -5.33 39.19 16.37
CA GLY A 261 -4.43 40.11 15.66
C GLY A 261 -3.88 39.56 14.34
N GLY A 262 -4.37 40.07 13.21
CA GLY A 262 -3.83 39.77 11.88
C GLY A 262 -2.60 40.61 11.52
N HIS A 263 -1.84 40.13 10.53
CA HIS A 263 -1.02 41.00 9.69
C HIS A 263 -0.84 40.40 8.29
N SER A 264 -1.26 41.19 7.32
CA SER A 264 -0.95 41.08 5.89
C SER A 264 0.54 41.38 5.66
N GLY A 265 1.13 40.78 4.62
CA GLY A 265 2.51 41.03 4.22
C GLY A 265 2.80 40.46 2.83
N ASP A 266 2.46 41.27 1.84
CA ASP A 266 2.76 41.13 0.41
C ASP A 266 4.29 41.19 0.16
N GLY A 267 4.80 40.50 -0.87
CA GLY A 267 6.25 40.36 -1.05
C GLY A 267 6.71 39.62 -2.30
N ASN A 268 6.24 40.06 -3.47
CA ASN A 268 6.76 39.75 -4.80
C ASN A 268 8.30 39.89 -4.90
N ARG A 269 9.01 38.87 -5.40
CA ARG A 269 10.30 39.01 -6.13
C ARG A 269 10.47 37.95 -7.22
N GLN A 270 10.52 38.45 -8.45
CA GLN A 270 10.97 37.82 -9.69
C GLN A 270 12.41 37.26 -9.61
N GLY A 271 12.72 36.28 -10.46
CA GLY A 271 14.01 35.59 -10.63
C GLY A 271 15.16 36.43 -11.21
N PRO A 272 16.26 35.79 -11.68
CA PRO A 272 16.23 35.28 -13.06
C PRO A 272 17.02 33.98 -13.35
N ASP A 273 16.66 33.37 -14.49
CA ASP A 273 17.41 32.62 -15.51
C ASP A 273 18.56 31.63 -15.18
N GLY A 274 18.46 30.45 -15.81
CA GLY A 274 19.58 29.56 -16.10
C GLY A 274 19.16 28.20 -16.67
N ASP A 275 19.19 28.05 -18.01
CA ASP A 275 19.31 26.79 -18.78
C ASP A 275 20.42 25.89 -18.16
N VAL A 276 20.49 24.55 -18.27
CA VAL A 276 20.21 23.57 -19.34
C VAL A 276 20.24 22.13 -18.72
N PRO A 277 19.85 21.05 -19.43
CA PRO A 277 19.51 19.74 -18.86
C PRO A 277 20.70 18.76 -18.77
N ALA A 278 20.65 17.84 -17.80
CA ALA A 278 21.54 16.67 -17.73
C ALA A 278 20.77 15.39 -18.09
N VAL A 279 20.96 14.97 -19.34
CA VAL A 279 20.71 13.62 -19.85
C VAL A 279 21.90 12.74 -19.45
N MET A 280 21.67 11.53 -18.91
CA MET A 280 22.58 10.38 -19.03
C MET A 280 21.77 9.08 -19.07
N PRO A 281 22.22 8.03 -19.80
CA PRO A 281 21.36 6.97 -20.35
C PRO A 281 21.58 5.57 -19.75
N ALA A 282 20.67 4.67 -20.17
CA ALA A 282 20.68 3.19 -20.23
C ALA A 282 20.84 2.40 -18.92
#